data_AF-A0A3B9M8W9-F1
#
_entry.id   AF-A0A3B9M8W9-F1
#
_cell.length_a   1.000
_cell.length_b   1.000
_cell.length_c   1.000
_cell.angle_alpha   90.00
_cell.angle_beta   90.00
_cell.angle_gamma   90.00
#
_symmetry.space_group_name_H-M   'P 1'
#
loop_
_entity.id
_entity.type
_entity.pdbx_description
1 polymer ?
#
loop_
_entity_poly.entity_id
_entity_poly.type
_entity_poly.pdbx_seq_one_letter_code
_entity_poly.pdbx_strand_id
1 'polypeptide(L)'
;MGPGRALLDELEDQTQAIAAGKEPSVTATSHQLAYNVIPGGWKPEADGYNEEEMKLVHETRKILHDAELPIAATCVRVPVPIGHSESVLIETNEKASADDARLVLGRSARRDGGG
;
A
#
# COMPACT_ATOMS: atom_id res chain seq x y z
N MET A 1 0.46 -10.25 7.31
CA MET A 1 1.74 -9.77 7.85
C MET A 1 2.83 -10.41 7.01
N GLY A 2 3.38 -9.66 6.05
CA GLY A 2 4.33 -10.18 5.07
C GLY A 2 5.72 -10.45 5.67
N PRO A 3 6.71 -10.79 4.82
CA PRO A 3 8.09 -11.07 5.20
C PRO A 3 8.86 -9.78 5.59
N GLY A 4 8.26 -8.92 6.41
CA GLY A 4 8.68 -7.52 6.61
C GLY A 4 10.15 -7.37 6.99
N ARG A 5 10.71 -8.31 7.76
CA ARG A 5 12.14 -8.30 8.08
C ARG A 5 13.03 -8.57 6.88
N ALA A 6 12.70 -9.57 6.06
CA ALA A 6 13.49 -9.92 4.89
C ALA A 6 13.47 -8.82 3.82
N LEU A 7 12.34 -8.11 3.66
CA LEU A 7 12.24 -6.97 2.75
C LEU A 7 13.06 -5.76 3.22
N LEU A 8 13.08 -5.52 4.54
CA LEU A 8 13.92 -4.49 5.15
C LEU A 8 15.41 -4.79 4.96
N ASP A 9 15.82 -6.03 5.29
CA ASP A 9 17.20 -6.48 5.17
C ASP A 9 17.65 -6.42 3.69
N GLU A 10 16.83 -6.88 2.73
CA GLU A 10 17.14 -6.77 1.30
C GLU A 10 17.26 -5.32 0.82
N LEU A 11 16.36 -4.42 1.24
CA LEU A 11 16.44 -3.01 0.87
C LEU A 11 17.75 -2.37 1.39
N GLU A 12 18.13 -2.68 2.63
CA GLU A 12 19.37 -2.18 3.23
C GLU A 12 20.61 -2.74 2.50
N ASP A 13 20.68 -4.05 2.31
CA ASP A 13 21.79 -4.72 1.65
C ASP A 13 21.98 -4.24 0.20
N GLN A 14 20.90 -4.13 -0.57
CA GLN A 14 20.96 -3.61 -1.94
C GLN A 14 21.42 -2.15 -1.97
N THR A 15 20.94 -1.32 -1.03
CA THR A 15 21.35 0.09 -0.94
C THR A 15 22.85 0.21 -0.64
N GLN A 16 23.38 -0.58 0.29
CA GLN A 16 24.81 -0.59 0.62
C GLN A 16 25.68 -1.13 -0.52
N ALA A 17 25.24 -2.19 -1.20
CA ALA A 17 25.94 -2.74 -2.36
C ALA A 17 26.10 -1.68 -3.47
N ILE A 18 25.00 -1.00 -3.82
CA ILE A 18 25.01 0.05 -4.85
C ILE A 18 25.91 1.22 -4.42
N ALA A 19 25.83 1.67 -3.16
CA ALA A 19 26.70 2.73 -2.64
C ALA A 19 28.19 2.36 -2.71
N ALA A 20 28.53 1.08 -2.58
CA ALA A 20 29.88 0.55 -2.71
C ALA A 20 30.29 0.23 -4.16
N GLY A 21 29.46 0.54 -5.17
CA GLY A 21 29.72 0.24 -6.58
C GLY A 21 29.65 -1.26 -6.92
N LYS A 22 28.89 -2.05 -6.15
CA LYS A 22 28.69 -3.48 -6.33
C LYS A 22 27.28 -3.77 -6.87
N GLU A 23 27.13 -4.91 -7.51
CA GLU A 23 25.83 -5.40 -7.98
C GLU A 23 24.95 -5.83 -6.78
N PRO A 24 23.70 -5.32 -6.67
CA PRO A 24 22.76 -5.73 -5.63
C PRO A 24 22.26 -7.16 -5.83
N SER A 25 22.04 -7.89 -4.73
CA SER A 25 21.42 -9.22 -4.76
C SER A 25 19.92 -9.13 -4.50
N VAL A 26 19.13 -9.90 -5.24
CA VAL A 26 17.67 -9.98 -5.09
C VAL A 26 17.32 -11.28 -4.37
N THR A 27 16.70 -11.21 -3.19
CA THR A 27 16.53 -12.37 -2.29
C THR A 27 15.11 -12.60 -1.76
N ALA A 28 14.35 -11.54 -1.47
CA ALA A 28 13.00 -11.60 -0.94
C ALA A 28 11.95 -10.97 -1.89
N THR A 29 12.40 -10.28 -2.94
CA THR A 29 11.56 -9.72 -4.00
C THR A 29 11.80 -10.39 -5.35
N SER A 30 11.01 -10.05 -6.37
CA SER A 30 11.19 -10.58 -7.73
C SER A 30 12.21 -9.80 -8.57
N HIS A 31 12.54 -8.57 -8.17
CA HIS A 31 13.43 -7.63 -8.87
C HIS A 31 14.13 -6.76 -7.82
N GLN A 32 15.22 -6.09 -8.17
CA GLN A 32 15.87 -5.12 -7.28
C GLN A 32 14.84 -4.15 -6.71
N LEU A 33 14.85 -3.99 -5.39
CA LEU A 33 13.98 -3.07 -4.66
C LEU A 33 14.62 -1.70 -4.49
N ALA A 34 15.91 -1.64 -4.12
CA ALA A 34 16.61 -0.38 -3.93
C ALA A 34 16.54 0.50 -5.20
N TYR A 35 16.08 1.74 -5.05
CA TYR A 35 15.90 2.71 -6.14
C TYR A 35 14.95 2.28 -7.26
N ASN A 36 14.02 1.35 -6.99
CA ASN A 36 13.08 0.82 -7.99
C ASN A 36 11.65 0.74 -7.46
N VAL A 37 10.67 0.67 -8.36
CA VAL A 37 9.25 0.41 -8.05
C VAL A 37 8.86 -0.91 -8.69
N ILE A 38 8.34 -1.84 -7.88
CA ILE A 38 8.00 -3.20 -8.34
C ILE A 38 6.48 -3.35 -8.33
N PRO A 39 5.82 -3.54 -9.49
CA PRO A 39 4.42 -3.96 -9.52
C PRO A 39 4.35 -5.45 -9.15
N GLY A 40 4.21 -5.75 -7.85
CA GLY A 40 4.02 -7.12 -7.37
C GLY A 40 4.87 -7.52 -6.16
N GLY A 41 5.21 -8.81 -6.11
CA GLY A 41 5.71 -9.49 -4.91
C GLY A 41 4.62 -10.23 -4.12
N TRP A 42 3.45 -10.38 -4.73
CA TRP A 42 2.27 -11.07 -4.22
C TRP A 42 1.79 -12.09 -5.25
N LYS A 43 0.98 -13.05 -4.81
CA LYS A 43 0.42 -14.06 -5.72
C LYS A 43 -0.48 -13.39 -6.78
N PRO A 44 -0.36 -13.77 -8.06
CA PRO A 44 -1.30 -13.35 -9.08
C PRO A 44 -2.68 -13.98 -8.82
N GLU A 45 -3.72 -13.23 -9.12
CA GLU A 45 -5.13 -13.62 -9.05
C GLU A 45 -5.76 -13.52 -10.46
N ALA A 46 -7.08 -13.70 -10.56
CA ALA A 46 -7.81 -13.58 -11.81
C ALA A 46 -7.68 -12.19 -12.45
N ASP A 47 -7.91 -12.13 -13.77
CA ASP A 47 -8.05 -10.89 -14.58
C ASP A 47 -6.88 -9.89 -14.48
N GLY A 48 -5.68 -10.37 -14.13
CA GLY A 48 -4.45 -9.56 -14.10
C GLY A 48 -4.20 -8.84 -12.77
N TYR A 49 -5.02 -9.06 -11.75
CA TYR A 49 -4.81 -8.54 -10.40
C TYR A 49 -3.85 -9.42 -9.59
N ASN A 50 -3.39 -8.90 -8.45
CA ASN A 50 -2.70 -9.69 -7.42
C ASN A 50 -3.51 -9.79 -6.11
N GLU A 51 -3.12 -10.71 -5.22
CA GLU A 51 -3.82 -10.99 -3.96
C GLU A 51 -3.94 -9.76 -3.05
N GLU A 52 -3.00 -8.81 -3.05
CA GLU A 52 -3.12 -7.62 -2.21
C GLU A 52 -4.13 -6.62 -2.78
N GLU A 53 -4.20 -6.47 -4.10
CA GLU A 53 -5.23 -5.66 -4.78
C GLU A 53 -6.63 -6.22 -4.52
N MET A 54 -6.80 -7.53 -4.71
CA MET A 54 -8.10 -8.18 -4.48
C MET A 54 -8.48 -8.18 -3.00
N LYS A 55 -7.50 -8.30 -2.09
CA LYS A 55 -7.75 -8.16 -0.65
C LYS A 55 -8.23 -6.75 -0.28
N LEU A 56 -7.65 -5.68 -0.85
CA LEU A 56 -8.16 -4.32 -0.65
C LEU A 56 -9.62 -4.20 -1.11
N VAL A 57 -9.96 -4.75 -2.28
CA VAL A 57 -11.34 -4.76 -2.80
C VAL A 57 -12.28 -5.51 -1.85
N HIS A 58 -11.94 -6.75 -1.48
CA HIS A 58 -12.80 -7.60 -0.67
C HIS A 58 -12.99 -7.08 0.76
N GLU A 59 -11.91 -6.68 1.43
CA GLU A 59 -11.98 -6.17 2.80
C GLU A 59 -12.70 -4.82 2.86
N THR A 60 -12.51 -3.94 1.87
CA THR A 60 -13.23 -2.65 1.83
C THR A 60 -14.74 -2.86 1.70
N ARG A 61 -15.17 -3.71 0.76
CA ARG A 61 -16.59 -4.08 0.58
C ARG A 61 -17.19 -4.68 1.85
N LYS A 62 -16.45 -5.56 2.51
CA LYS A 62 -16.86 -6.20 3.76
C LYS A 62 -16.98 -5.20 4.91
N ILE A 63 -15.98 -4.33 5.11
CA ILE A 63 -15.95 -3.33 6.19
C ILE A 63 -17.09 -2.30 6.01
N LEU A 64 -17.33 -1.86 4.77
CA LEU A 64 -18.37 -0.90 4.45
C LEU A 64 -19.76 -1.53 4.29
N HIS A 65 -19.87 -2.86 4.39
CA HIS A 65 -21.10 -3.61 4.19
C HIS A 65 -21.77 -3.33 2.82
N ASP A 66 -20.96 -3.10 1.79
CA ASP A 66 -21.39 -2.82 0.44
C ASP A 66 -20.66 -3.74 -0.55
N ALA A 67 -21.34 -4.82 -0.97
CA ALA A 67 -20.77 -5.82 -1.86
C ALA A 67 -20.60 -5.30 -3.31
N GLU A 68 -21.38 -4.30 -3.70
CA GLU A 68 -21.42 -3.78 -5.07
C GLU A 68 -20.58 -2.50 -5.23
N LEU A 69 -19.92 -2.04 -4.16
CA LEU A 69 -19.07 -0.85 -4.19
C LEU A 69 -18.09 -0.93 -5.38
N PRO A 70 -18.13 0.04 -6.32
CA PRO A 70 -17.12 0.16 -7.36
C PRO A 70 -15.78 0.56 -6.74
N ILE A 71 -14.81 -0.33 -6.83
CA ILE A 71 -13.47 -0.12 -6.29
C ILE A 71 -12.46 -0.86 -7.16
N ALA A 72 -11.32 -0.22 -7.41
CA ALA A 72 -10.14 -0.81 -8.00
C ALA A 72 -8.92 -0.37 -7.20
N ALA A 73 -7.91 -1.24 -7.13
CA ALA A 73 -6.66 -0.95 -6.44
C ALA A 73 -5.48 -1.35 -7.34
N THR A 74 -4.37 -0.65 -7.18
CA THR A 74 -3.08 -1.03 -7.76
C THR A 74 -2.04 -1.03 -6.65
N CYS A 75 -1.39 -2.17 -6.43
CA CYS A 75 -0.44 -2.35 -5.35
C CYS A 75 0.98 -2.50 -5.90
N VAL A 76 1.86 -1.59 -5.48
CA VAL A 76 3.28 -1.60 -5.85
C VAL A 76 4.16 -1.63 -4.61
N ARG A 77 5.34 -2.23 -4.72
CA ARG A 77 6.41 -2.11 -3.73
C ARG A 77 7.31 -0.94 -4.10
N VAL A 78 7.60 -0.09 -3.11
CA VAL A 78 8.51 1.07 -3.24
C VAL A 78 9.65 0.94 -2.22
N PRO A 79 10.81 1.59 -2.42
CA PRO A 79 11.98 1.43 -1.56
C PRO A 79 11.87 2.34 -0.33
N VAL A 80 10.82 2.11 0.47
CA VAL A 80 10.59 2.80 1.74
C VAL A 80 10.66 1.77 2.86
N PRO A 81 11.49 1.97 3.91
CA PRO A 81 11.70 0.96 4.94
C PRO A 81 10.41 0.60 5.70
N ILE A 82 9.65 1.59 6.14
CA ILE A 82 8.49 1.39 7.02
C ILE A 82 7.36 2.33 6.59
N GLY A 83 6.14 1.80 6.66
CA GLY A 83 4.92 2.53 6.35
C GLY A 83 4.42 2.26 4.94
N HIS A 84 3.15 2.56 4.72
CA HIS A 84 2.53 2.53 3.41
C HIS A 84 2.06 3.94 3.05
N SER A 85 1.97 4.20 1.75
CA SER A 85 1.40 5.42 1.22
C SER A 85 0.43 5.04 0.14
N GLU A 86 -0.74 5.66 0.16
CA GLU A 86 -1.84 5.36 -0.75
C GLU A 86 -2.31 6.68 -1.37
N SER A 87 -2.39 6.71 -2.69
CA SER A 87 -3.04 7.79 -3.42
C SER A 87 -4.46 7.34 -3.73
N VAL A 88 -5.43 7.96 -3.07
CA VAL A 88 -6.84 7.54 -3.15
C VAL A 88 -7.66 8.62 -3.85
N LEU A 89 -8.42 8.20 -4.87
CA LEU A 89 -9.46 8.99 -5.49
C LEU A 89 -10.80 8.40 -5.07
N ILE A 90 -11.71 9.25 -4.60
CA ILE A 90 -13.07 8.86 -4.19
C ILE A 90 -14.10 9.71 -4.91
N GLU A 91 -15.23 9.10 -5.24
CA GLU A 91 -16.44 9.79 -5.69
C GLU A 91 -17.52 9.64 -4.60
N THR A 92 -18.22 10.73 -4.31
CA THR A 92 -19.22 10.79 -3.23
C THR A 92 -20.63 10.96 -3.81
N ASN A 93 -21.64 10.38 -3.15
CA ASN A 93 -23.04 10.50 -3.56
C ASN A 93 -23.54 11.96 -3.56
N GLU A 94 -23.05 12.75 -2.61
CA GLU A 94 -23.31 14.18 -2.50
C GLU A 94 -22.01 14.96 -2.66
N LYS A 95 -22.10 16.22 -3.11
CA LYS A 95 -20.92 17.06 -3.29
C LYS A 95 -20.25 17.33 -1.94
N ALA A 96 -19.01 16.87 -1.80
CA ALA A 96 -18.14 17.21 -0.68
C ALA A 96 -17.01 18.14 -1.15
N SER A 97 -16.71 19.20 -0.39
CA SER A 97 -15.51 20.01 -0.63
C SER A 97 -14.30 19.40 0.08
N ALA A 98 -13.10 19.78 -0.36
CA ALA A 98 -11.87 19.39 0.33
C ALA A 98 -11.81 19.93 1.77
N ASP A 99 -12.47 21.05 2.06
CA ASP A 99 -12.55 21.60 3.42
C ASP A 99 -13.49 20.79 4.31
N ASP A 100 -14.63 20.32 3.78
CA ASP A 100 -15.53 19.41 4.50
C ASP A 100 -14.80 18.10 4.86
N ALA A 101 -14.08 17.52 3.89
CA ALA A 101 -13.30 16.31 4.11
C ALA A 101 -12.24 16.51 5.21
N ARG A 102 -11.48 17.62 5.16
CA ARG A 102 -10.48 17.97 6.19
C ARG A 102 -11.12 18.13 7.57
N LEU A 103 -12.29 18.77 7.65
CA LEU A 103 -13.01 18.97 8.91
C LEU A 103 -13.43 17.64 9.54
N VAL A 104 -14.02 16.74 8.74
CA VAL A 104 -14.48 15.42 9.20
C VAL A 104 -13.27 14.59 9.65
N LEU A 105 -12.24 14.46 8.83
CA LEU A 105 -11.04 13.69 9.15
C LEU A 105 -10.30 14.24 10.39
N GLY A 106 -10.24 15.57 10.54
CA GLY A 106 -9.62 16.21 11.69
C GLY A 106 -10.35 15.96 13.01
N ARG A 107 -11.67 15.73 12.98
CA ARG A 107 -12.47 15.34 14.16
C ARG A 107 -12.30 13.87 14.49
N SER A 108 -12.27 12.99 13.49
CA SER A 108 -12.09 11.55 13.67
C SER A 108 -10.75 11.17 14.35
N ALA A 109 -9.74 12.02 14.24
CA ALA A 109 -8.44 11.84 14.90
C ALA A 109 -8.47 12.17 16.42
N ARG A 110 -9.48 12.90 16.89
CA ARG A 110 -9.68 13.22 18.31
C ARG A 110 -10.67 12.21 18.89
N ARG A 111 -10.16 11.11 19.45
CA ARG A 111 -10.96 10.37 20.43
C ARG A 111 -11.11 11.28 21.64
N ASP A 112 -12.32 11.76 21.90
CA ASP A 112 -12.66 12.35 23.19
C ASP A 112 -12.37 11.29 24.27
N GLY A 113 -11.29 11.50 25.02
CA GLY A 113 -10.94 10.70 26.19
C GLY A 113 -11.87 11.02 27.37
N GLY A 114 -13.16 10.72 27.24
CA GLY A 114 -14.16 10.94 28.28
C GLY A 114 -15.20 9.84 28.32
N GLY A 115 -15.09 8.98 29.33
CA GLY A 115 -16.02 7.88 29.66
C GLY A 115 -15.34 6.86 30.55
#